data_AF-A0A3N0A5L7-F1
#
_entry.id   AF-A0A3N0A5L7-F1
#
_cell.length_a   1.000
_cell.length_b   1.000
_cell.length_c   1.000
_cell.angle_alpha   90.00
_cell.angle_beta   90.00
_cell.angle_gamma   90.00
#
_symmetry.space_group_name_H-M   'P 1'
#
loop_
_entity.id
_entity.type
_entity.pdbx_description
1 polymer ?
#
loop_
_entity_poly.entity_id
_entity_poly.type
_entity_poly.pdbx_seq_one_letter_code
_entity_poly.pdbx_strand_id
1 'polypeptide(L)'
;MEEPPSVTGRMISGQACISDKSMMHELEARGYGEMQGNKMFLKQFEVLYLLYTGRLKLGKNLSTFDSFLHRCQSDDPGILTKFLIYRDLRNRGYIVKDGFGFGSDFRVYERGHFGQKGAKFLVFGLDEGQKEKMGAMQKKIQEIIQMGKEPIMAVIERRGEVIYYKINRMNFYENV
;
A
#
# COMPACT_ATOMS: atom_id res chain seq x y z
N MET A 1 -14.12 12.45 -4.00
CA MET A 1 -13.62 11.10 -3.62
C MET A 1 -14.48 10.62 -2.46
N GLU A 2 -14.93 9.37 -2.44
CA GLU A 2 -15.68 8.86 -1.28
C GLU A 2 -14.74 8.72 -0.08
N GLU A 3 -15.19 9.18 1.08
CA GLU A 3 -14.46 9.03 2.33
C GLU A 3 -14.37 7.54 2.73
N PRO A 4 -13.29 7.12 3.43
CA PRO A 4 -13.18 5.74 3.90
C PRO A 4 -14.34 5.39 4.86
N PRO A 5 -14.72 4.10 4.94
CA PRO A 5 -15.80 3.67 5.81
C PRO A 5 -15.41 3.85 7.28
N SER A 6 -16.34 4.30 8.12
CA SER A 6 -16.10 4.39 9.57
C SER A 6 -16.23 3.01 10.21
N VAL A 7 -15.13 2.48 10.73
CA VAL A 7 -15.04 1.09 11.20
C VAL A 7 -14.52 1.00 12.63
N THR A 8 -14.99 -0.02 13.34
CA THR A 8 -14.51 -0.35 14.70
C THR A 8 -13.88 -1.73 14.69
N GLY A 9 -12.69 -1.84 15.27
CA GLY A 9 -11.89 -3.04 15.29
C GLY A 9 -11.23 -3.30 16.64
N ARG A 10 -10.56 -4.43 16.73
CA ARG A 10 -9.77 -4.83 17.90
C ARG A 10 -8.42 -5.38 17.47
N MET A 11 -7.41 -5.21 18.30
CA MET A 11 -6.10 -5.81 18.08
C MET A 11 -6.11 -7.28 18.50
N ILE A 12 -5.72 -8.19 17.60
CA ILE A 12 -5.53 -9.62 17.88
C ILE A 12 -4.14 -9.99 17.38
N SER A 13 -3.29 -10.52 18.27
CA SER A 13 -1.92 -10.94 17.94
C SER A 13 -1.10 -9.90 17.16
N GLY A 14 -1.29 -8.61 17.49
CA GLY A 14 -0.59 -7.50 16.83
C GLY A 14 -1.17 -7.02 15.50
N GLN A 15 -2.30 -7.59 15.05
CA GLN A 15 -3.00 -7.15 13.85
C GLN A 15 -4.38 -6.58 14.17
N ALA A 16 -4.80 -5.57 13.40
CA ALA A 16 -6.14 -5.01 13.53
C ALA A 16 -7.16 -5.96 12.87
N CYS A 17 -8.15 -6.37 13.65
CA CYS A 17 -9.17 -7.32 13.24
C CYS A 17 -10.56 -6.67 13.29
N ILE A 18 -11.30 -6.84 12.19
CA ILE A 18 -12.70 -6.47 12.06
C ILE A 18 -13.54 -7.75 12.05
N SER A 19 -14.59 -7.78 12.87
CA SER A 19 -15.49 -8.95 12.99
C SER A 19 -16.95 -8.63 12.63
N ASP A 20 -17.30 -7.34 12.51
CA ASP A 20 -18.64 -6.93 12.08
C ASP A 20 -18.83 -7.20 10.58
N LYS A 21 -19.87 -7.95 10.21
CA LYS A 21 -20.09 -8.38 8.82
C LYS A 21 -20.36 -7.23 7.86
N SER A 22 -21.08 -6.20 8.31
CA SER A 22 -21.41 -5.04 7.47
C SER A 22 -20.14 -4.24 7.17
N MET A 23 -19.32 -3.98 8.20
CA MET A 23 -18.04 -3.28 8.05
C MET A 23 -17.06 -4.07 7.19
N MET A 24 -16.99 -5.39 7.36
CA MET A 24 -16.12 -6.24 6.53
C MET A 24 -16.52 -6.17 5.06
N HIS A 25 -17.81 -6.25 4.74
CA HIS A 25 -18.29 -6.16 3.37
C HIS A 25 -17.97 -4.79 2.75
N GLU A 26 -18.16 -3.70 3.48
CA GLU A 26 -17.85 -2.34 3.00
C GLU A 26 -16.34 -2.14 2.78
N LEU A 27 -15.51 -2.64 3.69
CA LEU A 27 -14.05 -2.61 3.56
C LEU A 27 -13.58 -3.43 2.35
N GLU A 28 -14.12 -4.64 2.18
CA GLU A 28 -13.76 -5.54 1.08
C GLU A 28 -14.09 -4.94 -0.27
N ALA A 29 -15.30 -4.36 -0.43
CA ALA A 29 -15.72 -3.67 -1.65
C ALA A 29 -14.79 -2.51 -2.02
N ARG A 30 -14.17 -1.86 -1.02
CA ARG A 30 -13.20 -0.77 -1.19
C ARG A 30 -11.75 -1.24 -1.19
N GLY A 31 -11.54 -2.56 -1.20
CA GLY A 31 -10.23 -3.20 -1.32
C GLY A 31 -9.36 -3.14 -0.07
N TYR A 32 -9.93 -2.94 1.12
CA TYR A 32 -9.20 -3.01 2.38
C TYR A 32 -9.13 -4.43 2.92
N GLY A 33 -8.03 -4.75 3.61
CA GLY A 33 -7.89 -5.96 4.42
C GLY A 33 -7.87 -7.27 3.63
N GLU A 34 -7.72 -8.35 4.37
CA GLU A 34 -7.75 -9.73 3.88
C GLU A 34 -8.67 -10.56 4.76
N MET A 35 -9.55 -11.33 4.14
CA MET A 35 -10.45 -12.24 4.84
C MET A 35 -9.69 -13.48 5.30
N GLN A 36 -9.80 -13.82 6.58
CA GLN A 36 -9.29 -15.04 7.18
C GLN A 36 -10.42 -15.70 7.98
N GLY A 37 -11.07 -16.68 7.36
CA GLY A 37 -12.31 -17.25 7.88
C GLY A 37 -13.43 -16.21 7.98
N ASN A 38 -14.03 -16.05 9.16
CA ASN A 38 -15.13 -15.12 9.42
C ASN A 38 -14.67 -13.74 9.94
N LYS A 39 -13.41 -13.40 9.74
CA LYS A 39 -12.81 -12.15 10.21
C LYS A 39 -11.98 -11.51 9.11
N MET A 40 -11.90 -10.19 9.13
CA MET A 40 -11.00 -9.43 8.27
C MET A 40 -9.81 -8.92 9.07
N PHE A 41 -8.62 -9.02 8.51
CA PHE A 41 -7.39 -8.47 9.07
C PHE A 41 -6.87 -7.37 8.17
N LEU A 42 -6.55 -6.22 8.76
CA LEU A 42 -5.98 -5.08 8.06
C LEU A 42 -4.45 -5.13 8.12
N LYS A 43 -3.79 -4.76 7.03
CA LYS A 43 -2.33 -4.56 7.03
C LYS A 43 -1.99 -3.29 7.80
N GLN A 44 -0.78 -3.21 8.34
CA GLN A 44 -0.34 -2.08 9.17
C GLN A 44 -0.49 -0.72 8.47
N PHE A 45 -0.15 -0.62 7.18
CA PHE A 45 -0.31 0.62 6.41
C PHE A 45 -1.79 1.00 6.18
N GLU A 46 -2.71 0.02 6.12
CA GLU A 46 -4.15 0.27 6.01
C GLU A 46 -4.71 0.80 7.33
N VAL A 47 -4.25 0.23 8.46
CA VAL A 47 -4.58 0.71 9.81
C VAL A 47 -4.11 2.15 9.98
N LEU A 48 -2.86 2.43 9.64
CA LEU A 48 -2.30 3.79 9.68
C LEU A 48 -3.13 4.78 8.86
N TYR A 49 -3.53 4.40 7.64
CA TYR A 49 -4.39 5.24 6.80
C TYR A 49 -5.77 5.49 7.40
N LEU A 50 -6.43 4.45 7.93
CA LEU A 50 -7.75 4.62 8.53
C LEU A 50 -7.71 5.38 9.86
N LEU A 51 -6.63 5.24 10.65
CA LEU A 51 -6.39 6.07 11.83
C LEU A 51 -6.12 7.52 11.45
N TYR A 52 -5.26 7.76 10.45
CA TYR A 52 -4.94 9.09 9.93
C TYR A 52 -6.20 9.84 9.44
N THR A 53 -7.12 9.13 8.79
CA THR A 53 -8.38 9.71 8.31
C THR A 53 -9.49 9.79 9.38
N GLY A 54 -9.22 9.33 10.61
CA GLY A 54 -10.19 9.29 11.71
C GLY A 54 -11.32 8.28 11.50
N ARG A 55 -11.13 7.30 10.59
CA ARG A 55 -12.14 6.33 10.17
C ARG A 55 -12.01 4.96 10.82
N LEU A 56 -11.01 4.74 11.65
CA LEU A 56 -10.86 3.50 12.42
C LEU A 56 -10.79 3.80 13.91
N LYS A 57 -11.58 3.07 14.70
CA LYS A 57 -11.50 3.03 16.16
C LYS A 57 -10.99 1.66 16.61
N LEU A 58 -9.80 1.63 17.23
CA LEU A 58 -9.16 0.42 17.75
C LEU A 58 -9.12 0.42 19.28
N GLY A 59 -10.16 -0.11 19.93
CA GLY A 59 -10.19 -0.27 21.40
C GLY A 59 -9.74 0.97 22.20
N LYS A 60 -9.26 0.78 23.43
CA LYS A 60 -8.83 1.88 24.32
C LYS A 60 -7.33 2.22 24.26
N ASN A 61 -6.45 1.28 23.89
CA ASN A 61 -5.00 1.42 24.11
C ASN A 61 -4.15 1.76 22.87
N LEU A 62 -4.70 1.68 21.64
CA LEU A 62 -4.00 1.96 20.38
C LEU A 62 -4.92 2.71 19.41
N SER A 63 -5.45 3.85 19.86
CA SER A 63 -6.47 4.61 19.16
C SER A 63 -5.92 5.73 18.26
N THR A 64 -4.62 6.01 18.29
CA THR A 64 -4.01 7.14 17.56
C THR A 64 -3.01 6.67 16.52
N PHE A 65 -2.87 7.47 15.45
CA PHE A 65 -1.90 7.25 14.40
C PHE A 65 -0.47 7.15 14.96
N ASP A 66 -0.04 8.09 15.78
CA ASP A 66 1.34 8.17 16.29
C ASP A 66 1.72 6.96 17.14
N SER A 67 0.82 6.55 18.06
CA SER A 67 1.06 5.37 18.91
C SER A 67 1.16 4.09 18.09
N PHE A 68 0.34 3.95 17.04
CA PHE A 68 0.36 2.79 16.16
C PHE A 68 1.60 2.78 15.25
N LEU A 69 1.98 3.94 14.69
CA LEU A 69 3.16 4.10 13.87
C LEU A 69 4.42 3.71 14.64
N HIS A 70 4.60 4.25 15.85
CA HIS A 70 5.74 3.95 16.71
C HIS A 70 5.85 2.44 16.98
N ARG A 71 4.72 1.76 17.21
CA ARG A 71 4.69 0.31 17.37
C ARG A 71 5.15 -0.42 16.10
N CYS A 72 4.62 -0.04 14.93
CA CYS A 72 4.94 -0.72 13.69
C CYS A 72 6.40 -0.53 13.26
N GLN A 73 7.02 0.60 13.61
CA GLN A 73 8.43 0.87 13.26
C GLN A 73 9.41 -0.15 13.85
N SER A 74 9.07 -0.77 14.98
CA SER A 74 9.90 -1.84 15.56
C SER A 74 9.88 -3.13 14.73
N ASP A 75 8.77 -3.39 14.02
CA ASP A 75 8.57 -4.61 13.23
C ASP A 75 8.94 -4.42 11.74
N ASP A 76 8.66 -3.23 11.19
CA ASP A 76 8.88 -2.87 9.79
C ASP A 76 9.47 -1.46 9.70
N PRO A 77 10.80 -1.32 9.54
CA PRO A 77 11.45 -0.02 9.36
C PRO A 77 10.92 0.76 8.15
N GLY A 78 10.38 0.07 7.13
CA GLY A 78 9.82 0.67 5.93
C GLY A 78 8.35 1.07 6.05
N ILE A 79 7.74 0.94 7.24
CA ILE A 79 6.29 1.18 7.40
C ILE A 79 5.89 2.62 7.08
N LEU A 80 6.74 3.61 7.39
CA LEU A 80 6.45 5.01 7.10
C LEU A 80 6.42 5.26 5.58
N THR A 81 7.42 4.77 4.86
CA THR A 81 7.50 4.77 3.38
C THR A 81 6.26 4.12 2.77
N LYS A 82 5.86 2.94 3.27
CA LYS A 82 4.62 2.27 2.85
C LYS A 82 3.38 3.12 3.11
N PHE A 83 3.25 3.71 4.29
CA PHE A 83 2.11 4.57 4.64
C PHE A 83 2.03 5.80 3.73
N LEU A 84 3.14 6.49 3.47
CA LEU A 84 3.15 7.70 2.63
C LEU A 84 2.68 7.40 1.20
N ILE A 85 3.19 6.33 0.59
CA ILE A 85 2.78 5.87 -0.75
C ILE A 85 1.31 5.44 -0.75
N TYR A 86 0.89 4.64 0.24
CA TYR A 86 -0.48 4.16 0.35
C TYR A 86 -1.47 5.31 0.51
N ARG A 87 -1.16 6.28 1.40
CA ARG A 87 -1.96 7.48 1.64
C ARG A 87 -2.13 8.29 0.37
N ASP A 88 -1.04 8.59 -0.35
CA ASP A 88 -1.10 9.39 -1.57
C ASP A 88 -1.93 8.69 -2.66
N LEU A 89 -1.70 7.40 -2.91
CA LEU A 89 -2.48 6.63 -3.88
C LEU A 89 -3.97 6.52 -3.52
N ARG A 90 -4.29 6.27 -2.24
CA ARG A 90 -5.68 6.24 -1.76
C ARG A 90 -6.35 7.60 -1.88
N ASN A 91 -5.65 8.69 -1.55
CA ASN A 91 -6.13 10.07 -1.73
C ASN A 91 -6.34 10.44 -3.20
N ARG A 92 -5.65 9.77 -4.12
CA ARG A 92 -5.90 9.84 -5.57
C ARG A 92 -6.98 8.85 -6.00
N GLY A 93 -7.72 8.20 -5.11
CA GLY A 93 -8.82 7.31 -5.46
C GLY A 93 -8.41 5.99 -6.14
N TYR A 94 -7.15 5.57 -6.00
CA TYR A 94 -6.74 4.23 -6.43
C TYR A 94 -7.10 3.19 -5.37
N ILE A 95 -7.34 1.95 -5.81
CA ILE A 95 -7.39 0.80 -4.91
C ILE A 95 -5.99 0.18 -4.86
N VAL A 96 -5.50 0.04 -3.64
CA VAL A 96 -4.12 -0.34 -3.34
C VAL A 96 -4.15 -1.56 -2.43
N LYS A 97 -3.48 -2.64 -2.85
CA LYS A 97 -3.30 -3.87 -2.08
C LYS A 97 -1.82 -4.08 -1.80
N ASP A 98 -1.55 -4.88 -0.77
CA ASP A 98 -0.20 -5.31 -0.41
C ASP A 98 0.53 -5.91 -1.62
N GLY A 99 1.83 -5.66 -1.70
CA GLY A 99 2.69 -6.05 -2.81
C GLY A 99 3.07 -7.53 -2.81
N PHE A 100 4.17 -7.84 -3.50
CA PHE A 100 4.77 -9.17 -3.60
C PHE A 100 6.07 -9.31 -2.79
N GLY A 101 6.41 -8.32 -1.96
CA GLY A 101 7.57 -8.41 -1.07
C GLY A 101 8.87 -7.87 -1.67
N PHE A 102 8.77 -6.93 -2.61
CA PHE A 102 9.91 -6.19 -3.16
C PHE A 102 10.34 -5.00 -2.28
N GLY A 103 9.95 -5.01 -1.01
CA GLY A 103 10.15 -3.94 -0.03
C GLY A 103 8.85 -3.16 0.20
N SER A 104 8.90 -1.85 -0.02
CA SER A 104 7.72 -0.97 0.06
C SER A 104 6.95 -0.99 -1.26
N ASP A 105 6.35 -2.14 -1.60
CA ASP A 105 5.64 -2.33 -2.86
C ASP A 105 4.14 -2.60 -2.71
N PHE A 106 3.39 -2.21 -3.75
CA PHE A 106 1.95 -2.27 -3.78
C PHE A 106 1.44 -2.70 -5.15
N ARG A 107 0.39 -3.50 -5.12
CA ARG A 107 -0.45 -3.76 -6.29
C ARG A 107 -1.49 -2.66 -6.40
N VAL A 108 -1.50 -1.95 -7.52
CA VAL A 108 -2.42 -0.84 -7.75
C VAL A 108 -3.34 -1.15 -8.91
N TYR A 109 -4.63 -1.04 -8.63
CA TYR A 109 -5.70 -1.26 -9.60
C TYR A 109 -6.00 0.05 -10.30
N GLU A 110 -6.15 -0.02 -11.62
CA GLU A 110 -6.72 1.10 -12.37
C GLU A 110 -8.13 1.40 -11.86
N ARG A 111 -8.50 2.69 -11.85
CA ARG A 111 -9.78 3.13 -11.29
C ARG A 111 -10.94 2.44 -12.01
N GLY A 112 -11.90 1.92 -11.24
CA GLY A 112 -13.06 1.19 -11.75
C GLY A 112 -12.79 -0.27 -12.15
N HIS A 113 -11.55 -0.75 -12.10
CA HIS A 113 -11.21 -2.13 -12.51
C HIS A 113 -11.09 -3.13 -11.35
N PHE A 114 -11.15 -2.68 -10.09
CA PHE A 114 -11.11 -3.59 -8.93
C PHE A 114 -12.32 -4.54 -8.92
N GLY A 115 -12.07 -5.81 -8.59
CA GLY A 115 -13.09 -6.88 -8.64
C GLY A 115 -13.37 -7.44 -10.04
N GLN A 116 -12.92 -6.77 -11.11
CA GLN A 116 -13.16 -7.19 -12.49
C GLN A 116 -11.87 -7.59 -13.22
N LYS A 117 -10.79 -6.83 -13.01
CA LYS A 117 -9.47 -7.10 -13.57
C LYS A 117 -8.43 -7.15 -12.46
N GLY A 118 -7.31 -7.82 -12.72
CA GLY A 118 -6.15 -7.79 -11.84
C GLY A 118 -5.53 -6.39 -11.74
N ALA A 119 -4.68 -6.19 -10.74
CA ALA A 119 -3.90 -4.95 -10.60
C ALA A 119 -3.15 -4.63 -11.90
N LYS A 120 -3.10 -3.35 -12.28
CA LYS A 120 -2.43 -2.91 -13.52
C LYS A 120 -0.97 -2.55 -13.27
N PHE A 121 -0.73 -1.88 -12.15
CA PHE A 121 0.59 -1.36 -11.80
C PHE A 121 1.16 -2.14 -10.61
N LEU A 122 2.48 -2.27 -10.62
CA LEU A 122 3.22 -2.50 -9.39
C LEU A 122 3.98 -1.22 -9.03
N VAL A 123 3.61 -0.62 -7.89
CA VAL A 123 4.28 0.56 -7.36
C VAL A 123 5.29 0.12 -6.32
N PHE A 124 6.55 0.50 -6.43
CA PHE A 124 7.57 0.24 -5.39
C PHE A 124 8.25 1.53 -4.93
N GLY A 125 8.46 1.65 -3.63
CA GLY A 125 9.00 2.83 -2.97
C GLY A 125 10.53 2.89 -2.97
N LEU A 126 11.06 4.10 -3.06
CA LEU A 126 12.46 4.45 -2.77
C LEU A 126 12.49 5.74 -1.96
N ASP A 127 13.31 5.78 -0.91
CA ASP A 127 13.52 7.01 -0.16
C ASP A 127 14.61 7.86 -0.84
N GLU A 128 14.38 9.17 -0.93
CA GLU A 128 15.37 10.08 -1.52
C GLU A 128 16.70 10.04 -0.76
N GLY A 129 17.79 9.86 -1.50
CA GLY A 129 19.14 9.73 -0.92
C GLY A 129 19.51 8.29 -0.51
N GLN A 130 18.58 7.34 -0.59
CA GLN A 130 18.88 5.92 -0.44
C GLN A 130 19.72 5.44 -1.64
N LYS A 131 20.77 4.66 -1.36
CA LYS A 131 21.58 4.01 -2.40
C LYS A 131 20.95 2.66 -2.76
N GLU A 132 20.61 2.48 -4.03
CA GLU A 132 20.11 1.22 -4.58
C GLU A 132 21.07 0.70 -5.65
N LYS A 133 21.35 -0.61 -5.65
CA LYS A 133 22.19 -1.22 -6.70
C LYS A 133 21.38 -1.32 -7.99
N MET A 134 21.90 -0.77 -9.09
CA MET A 134 21.21 -0.79 -10.37
C MET A 134 20.86 -2.20 -10.86
N GLY A 135 21.73 -3.20 -10.64
CA GLY A 135 21.41 -4.59 -11.00
C GLY A 135 20.21 -5.16 -10.22
N ALA A 136 20.07 -4.82 -8.93
CA ALA A 136 18.93 -5.24 -8.13
C ALA A 136 17.64 -4.55 -8.59
N MET A 137 17.72 -3.25 -8.88
CA MET A 137 16.61 -2.48 -9.44
C MET A 137 16.16 -3.04 -10.81
N GLN A 138 17.10 -3.33 -11.71
CA GLN A 138 16.80 -3.93 -13.01
C GLN A 138 16.11 -5.29 -12.86
N LYS A 139 16.60 -6.15 -11.96
CA LYS A 139 15.97 -7.45 -11.70
C LYS A 139 14.52 -7.29 -11.23
N LYS A 140 14.29 -6.41 -10.25
CA LYS A 140 12.94 -6.07 -9.76
C LYS A 140 12.03 -5.59 -10.89
N ILE A 141 12.50 -4.67 -11.72
CA ILE A 141 11.73 -4.16 -12.87
C ILE A 141 11.40 -5.27 -13.87
N GLN A 142 12.35 -6.16 -14.18
CA GLN A 142 12.11 -7.28 -15.10
C GLN A 142 11.07 -8.26 -14.54
N GLU A 143 11.14 -8.59 -13.26
CA GLU A 143 10.16 -9.46 -12.59
C GLU A 143 8.75 -8.84 -12.68
N ILE A 144 8.61 -7.53 -12.42
CA ILE A 144 7.33 -6.83 -12.54
C ILE A 144 6.76 -6.91 -13.97
N ILE A 145 7.60 -6.67 -14.97
CA ILE A 145 7.18 -6.73 -16.39
C ILE A 145 6.78 -8.16 -16.76
N GLN A 146 7.51 -9.18 -16.31
CA GLN A 146 7.19 -10.59 -16.55
C GLN A 146 5.86 -10.99 -15.91
N MET A 147 5.48 -10.37 -14.78
CA MET A 147 4.15 -10.54 -14.16
C MET A 147 3.02 -9.84 -14.94
N GLY A 148 3.32 -9.19 -16.06
CA GLY A 148 2.36 -8.43 -16.87
C GLY A 148 1.88 -7.16 -16.17
N LYS A 149 2.68 -6.57 -15.30
CA LYS A 149 2.37 -5.32 -14.58
C LYS A 149 3.24 -4.18 -15.10
N GLU A 150 2.71 -2.96 -15.00
CA GLU A 150 3.48 -1.76 -15.28
C GLU A 150 4.29 -1.34 -14.03
N PRO A 151 5.64 -1.32 -14.09
CA PRO A 151 6.46 -0.88 -12.98
C PRO A 151 6.40 0.65 -12.82
N ILE A 152 6.03 1.08 -11.62
CA ILE A 152 6.01 2.48 -11.20
C ILE A 152 6.91 2.63 -9.98
N MET A 153 7.84 3.57 -10.05
CA MET A 153 8.71 3.91 -8.93
C MET A 153 8.13 5.10 -8.18
N ALA A 154 7.87 4.94 -6.89
CA ALA A 154 7.43 6.01 -5.99
C ALA A 154 8.62 6.50 -5.18
N VAL A 155 9.11 7.71 -5.48
CA VAL A 155 10.22 8.34 -4.76
C VAL A 155 9.64 9.24 -3.68
N ILE A 156 10.05 9.01 -2.43
CA ILE A 156 9.65 9.84 -1.30
C ILE A 156 10.72 10.91 -1.09
N GLU A 157 10.34 12.16 -1.32
CA GLU A 157 11.18 13.34 -1.09
C GLU A 157 11.35 13.57 0.41
N ARG A 158 12.42 14.26 0.81
CA ARG A 158 12.80 14.49 2.23
C ARG A 158 11.72 15.13 3.10
N ARG A 159 10.76 15.86 2.54
CA ARG A 159 9.62 16.50 3.21
C ARG A 159 8.35 15.61 3.21
N GLY A 160 8.43 14.41 2.65
CA GLY A 160 7.35 13.41 2.65
C GLY A 160 6.38 13.50 1.48
N GLU A 161 6.73 14.25 0.43
CA GLU A 161 6.01 14.23 -0.85
C GLU A 161 6.36 12.97 -1.65
N VAL A 162 5.39 12.44 -2.41
CA VAL A 162 5.59 11.23 -3.22
C VAL A 162 5.56 11.58 -4.70
N ILE A 163 6.64 11.29 -5.41
CA ILE A 163 6.81 11.51 -6.84
C ILE A 163 6.82 10.17 -7.57
N TYR A 164 6.00 10.03 -8.61
CA TYR A 164 5.85 8.77 -9.34
C TYR A 164 6.52 8.83 -10.71
N TYR A 165 7.36 7.83 -11.00
CA TYR A 165 8.01 7.65 -12.29
C TYR A 165 7.54 6.35 -12.93
N LYS A 166 6.99 6.44 -14.14
CA LYS A 166 6.69 5.26 -14.96
C LYS A 166 7.96 4.78 -15.63
N ILE A 167 8.26 3.49 -15.50
CA ILE A 167 9.43 2.89 -16.11
C ILE A 167 8.99 2.09 -17.33
N ASN A 168 9.60 2.38 -18.48
CA ASN A 168 9.38 1.63 -19.72
C ASN A 168 10.69 1.04 -20.21
N ARG A 169 10.64 -0.20 -20.71
CA ARG A 169 11.75 -0.77 -21.47
C ARG A 169 11.73 -0.17 -22.88
N MET A 170 12.83 0.45 -23.28
CA MET A 170 13.06 0.86 -24.67
C MET A 170 14.20 0.04 -25.27
N ASN A 171 14.01 -0.40 -26.51
CA ASN A 171 15.07 -0.96 -27.32
C ASN A 171 15.48 0.15 -28.31
N PHE A 172 16.76 0.50 -28.33
CA PHE A 172 17.29 1.43 -29.31
C PHE A 172 17.77 0.64 -30.52
N TYR A 173 17.45 1.12 -31.73
CA TYR A 173 18.03 0.60 -32.96
C TYR A 173 19.40 1.25 -33.18
N GLU A 174 20.35 0.51 -33.73
CA GLU A 174 21.61 1.10 -34.19
C GLU A 174 21.32 2.07 -35.35
N ASN A 175 21.97 3.23 -35.33
CA ASN A 175 21.98 4.12 -36.48
C ASN A 175 22.86 3.45 -37.54
N VAL A 176 22.23 3.02 -38.64
CA VAL A 176 22.89 2.54 -39.86
C VAL A 176 23.57 3.70 -40.57
#